data_AF-A0A2S5MTB4-F1
#
_entry.id   AF-A0A2S5MTB4-F1
#
_cell.length_a   1.000
_cell.length_b   1.000
_cell.length_c   1.000
_cell.angle_alpha   90.00
_cell.angle_beta   90.00
_cell.angle_gamma   90.00
#
_symmetry.space_group_name_H-M   'P 1'
#
loop_
_entity.id
_entity.type
_entity.pdbx_description
1 polymer ?
#
loop_
_entity_poly.entity_id
_entity_poly.type
_entity_poly.pdbx_seq_one_letter_code
_entity_poly.pdbx_strand_id
1 'polypeptide(L)'
;MVWGETLRALRAIASVVIVASVVGGCAGAIERTPVPTAMAAEKANVPNIPGARFWADEAPKDLKKAYAEHLQGVPKLGASAPLVNGRMQIDVLALSGGGSDGAFGAGVLTGWTARGDRPEFEHVTGVSAGSIIAPFAFLGPKYDPQLREIWTEYKTDELVVPQIVNGLLGGQALTDTGPLRKLVAKYIDREFLIAVSKEYQRGRLLTVGTTNLDAKRPVVWNMGAIARHYDNPEAVQLFRDVIVASAAIPGLFPPVNIKVKVDGKLYDEMHVDGGVTRQIYVTPVNLPFQAFDVLYPKPPQRHLWLVHNGKMNPQFGAVKPTTFEIAGESINALMLYQHKGDNYRIYRMAKDAGANFNSIAIPPEFNHAYTEKFDLGYQRALYEEGIRIGKAKDWRKKPSDLPEERPARVAKPKPEPASPAPATPEAPAATPLEPGDTEPAAPKPPGQPVAMDRVSDLETSATQ
;
A
#
# COMPACT_ATOMS: atom_id res chain seq x y z
N MET A 1 38.49 -43.73 34.60
CA MET A 1 38.08 -42.33 34.34
C MET A 1 37.06 -42.21 33.21
N VAL A 2 37.31 -42.76 32.01
CA VAL A 2 36.46 -42.62 30.79
C VAL A 2 34.93 -42.76 31.01
N TRP A 3 34.47 -43.72 31.82
CA TRP A 3 33.02 -43.95 32.06
C TRP A 3 32.31 -42.83 32.86
N GLY A 4 33.05 -41.98 33.58
CA GLY A 4 32.45 -40.87 34.32
C GLY A 4 32.08 -39.68 33.46
N GLU A 5 32.78 -39.49 32.33
CA GLU A 5 32.61 -38.34 31.44
C GLU A 5 31.46 -38.57 30.46
N THR A 6 31.33 -39.78 29.91
CA THR A 6 30.18 -40.17 29.08
C THR A 6 28.86 -40.08 29.84
N LEU A 7 28.84 -40.49 31.13
CA LEU A 7 27.65 -40.38 31.96
C LEU A 7 27.28 -38.91 32.30
N ARG A 8 28.27 -38.02 32.42
CA ARG A 8 28.05 -36.57 32.56
C ARG A 8 27.53 -35.94 31.27
N ALA A 9 28.09 -36.31 30.12
CA ALA A 9 27.65 -35.85 28.81
C ALA A 9 26.19 -36.28 28.52
N LEU A 10 25.84 -37.54 28.77
CA LEU A 10 24.47 -38.03 28.60
C LEU A 10 23.48 -37.32 29.54
N ARG A 11 23.86 -37.04 30.79
CA ARG A 11 23.04 -36.24 31.72
C ARG A 11 22.89 -34.79 31.25
N ALA A 12 23.94 -34.17 30.73
CA ALA A 12 23.88 -32.82 30.17
C ALA A 12 22.95 -32.75 28.95
N ILE A 13 23.06 -33.71 28.02
CA ILE A 13 22.18 -33.81 26.84
C ILE A 13 20.73 -34.05 27.27
N ALA A 14 20.48 -34.97 28.21
CA ALA A 14 19.14 -35.21 28.74
C ALA A 14 18.56 -33.95 29.42
N SER A 15 19.35 -33.22 30.20
CA SER A 15 18.93 -31.94 30.80
C SER A 15 18.62 -30.87 29.75
N VAL A 16 19.43 -30.75 28.69
CA VAL A 16 19.17 -29.80 27.58
C VAL A 16 17.91 -30.17 26.81
N VAL A 17 17.68 -31.46 26.55
CA VAL A 17 16.45 -31.95 25.90
C VAL A 17 15.23 -31.70 26.78
N ILE A 18 15.29 -31.98 28.09
CA ILE A 18 14.20 -31.72 29.03
C ILE A 18 13.90 -30.22 29.12
N VAL A 19 14.93 -29.36 29.23
CA VAL A 19 14.75 -27.90 29.22
C VAL A 19 14.14 -27.43 27.89
N ALA A 20 14.60 -27.93 26.74
CA ALA A 20 14.02 -27.61 25.44
C ALA A 20 12.54 -28.07 25.32
N SER A 21 12.20 -29.25 25.85
CA SER A 21 10.83 -29.77 25.88
C SER A 21 9.90 -28.97 26.81
N VAL A 22 10.39 -28.54 27.97
CA VAL A 22 9.61 -27.75 28.95
C VAL A 22 9.43 -26.31 28.47
N VAL A 23 10.44 -25.72 27.84
CA VAL A 23 10.38 -24.35 27.31
C VAL A 23 9.53 -24.27 26.03
N GLY A 24 9.48 -25.35 25.23
CA GLY A 24 8.62 -25.42 24.04
C GLY A 24 7.11 -25.53 24.31
N GLY A 25 6.70 -25.86 25.54
CA GLY A 25 5.30 -26.16 25.89
C GLY A 25 4.45 -24.99 26.40
N CYS A 26 5.08 -23.87 26.79
CA CYS A 26 4.41 -22.76 27.50
C CYS A 26 4.58 -21.38 26.82
N ALA A 27 4.81 -21.35 25.51
CA ALA A 27 4.54 -20.13 24.74
C ALA A 27 3.02 -19.93 24.70
N GLY A 28 2.50 -19.03 25.53
CA GLY A 28 1.08 -18.70 25.61
C GLY A 28 0.56 -18.06 24.32
N ALA A 29 0.26 -18.90 23.33
CA ALA A 29 -0.44 -18.46 22.14
C ALA A 29 -1.82 -17.92 22.54
N ILE A 30 -2.18 -16.73 22.08
CA ILE A 30 -3.54 -16.19 22.23
C ILE A 30 -4.54 -17.25 21.78
N GLU A 31 -5.43 -17.63 22.69
CA GLU A 31 -6.50 -18.60 22.44
C GLU A 31 -7.45 -18.01 21.38
N ARG A 32 -7.27 -18.46 20.14
CA ARG A 32 -8.13 -18.11 19.00
C ARG A 32 -8.74 -19.37 18.41
N THR A 33 -9.96 -19.26 17.89
CA THR A 33 -10.63 -20.37 17.20
C THR A 33 -10.61 -20.11 15.70
N PRO A 34 -9.55 -20.50 14.96
CA PRO A 34 -9.43 -20.19 13.53
C PRO A 34 -10.50 -20.91 12.69
N VAL A 35 -10.90 -20.30 11.58
CA VAL A 35 -11.75 -20.97 10.59
C VAL A 35 -11.01 -22.21 10.05
N PRO A 36 -11.60 -23.42 10.09
CA PRO A 36 -10.81 -24.65 10.02
C PRO A 36 -10.40 -25.08 8.61
N THR A 37 -11.04 -24.56 7.56
CA THR A 37 -10.74 -24.90 6.16
C THR A 37 -11.04 -23.72 5.23
N ALA A 38 -10.43 -23.70 4.03
CA ALA A 38 -10.77 -22.73 3.00
C ALA A 38 -12.27 -22.76 2.64
N MET A 39 -12.86 -23.95 2.50
CA MET A 39 -14.30 -24.11 2.22
C MET A 39 -15.20 -23.54 3.34
N ALA A 40 -14.73 -23.56 4.59
CA ALA A 40 -15.41 -22.88 5.70
C ALA A 40 -15.25 -21.35 5.62
N ALA A 41 -14.09 -20.85 5.18
CA ALA A 41 -13.83 -19.42 5.00
C ALA A 41 -14.69 -18.78 3.89
N GLU A 42 -15.03 -19.51 2.84
CA GLU A 42 -15.98 -19.02 1.82
C GLU A 42 -17.40 -18.81 2.38
N LYS A 43 -17.76 -19.49 3.47
CA LYS A 43 -19.04 -19.30 4.17
C LYS A 43 -18.97 -18.28 5.31
N ALA A 44 -17.78 -17.80 5.66
CA ALA A 44 -17.58 -16.98 6.85
C ALA A 44 -18.19 -15.59 6.69
N ASN A 45 -19.15 -15.28 7.57
CA ASN A 45 -19.89 -14.03 7.57
C ASN A 45 -19.83 -13.35 8.94
N VAL A 46 -19.96 -12.03 8.96
CA VAL A 46 -20.07 -11.28 10.22
C VAL A 46 -21.38 -11.64 10.93
N PRO A 47 -21.37 -11.96 12.23
CA PRO A 47 -22.60 -12.23 12.98
C PRO A 47 -23.58 -11.06 12.88
N ASN A 48 -24.81 -11.34 12.43
CA ASN A 48 -25.94 -10.40 12.38
C ASN A 48 -25.77 -9.14 11.49
N ILE A 49 -24.71 -9.05 10.69
CA ILE A 49 -24.46 -7.92 9.76
C ILE A 49 -24.19 -8.48 8.34
N PRO A 50 -25.24 -8.85 7.58
CA PRO A 50 -25.08 -9.37 6.22
C PRO A 50 -24.47 -8.30 5.29
N GLY A 51 -23.61 -8.73 4.36
CA GLY A 51 -22.95 -7.81 3.43
C GLY A 51 -21.83 -6.95 4.04
N ALA A 52 -21.48 -7.13 5.31
CA ALA A 52 -20.41 -6.39 5.99
C ALA A 52 -19.02 -6.58 5.39
N ARG A 53 -18.73 -7.76 4.80
CA ARG A 53 -17.47 -8.09 4.14
C ARG A 53 -17.71 -8.88 2.86
N PHE A 54 -16.71 -8.88 1.97
CA PHE A 54 -16.58 -9.85 0.88
C PHE A 54 -15.12 -9.94 0.42
N TRP A 55 -14.80 -11.01 -0.29
CA TRP A 55 -13.47 -11.22 -0.88
C TRP A 55 -13.22 -10.26 -2.05
N ALA A 56 -12.06 -9.61 -2.06
CA ALA A 56 -11.73 -8.59 -3.06
C ALA A 56 -11.08 -9.17 -4.34
N ASP A 57 -10.74 -10.45 -4.32
CA ASP A 57 -10.13 -11.24 -5.39
C ASP A 57 -11.14 -12.15 -6.13
N GLU A 58 -12.38 -12.23 -5.64
CA GLU A 58 -13.43 -13.07 -6.22
C GLU A 58 -14.38 -12.26 -7.10
N ALA A 59 -14.41 -12.57 -8.40
CA ALA A 59 -15.36 -11.97 -9.32
C ALA A 59 -16.73 -12.69 -9.22
N PRO A 60 -17.82 -12.02 -8.81
CA PRO A 60 -19.13 -12.65 -8.74
C PRO A 60 -19.66 -12.99 -10.14
N LYS A 61 -20.27 -14.17 -10.28
CA LYS A 61 -20.87 -14.63 -11.55
C LYS A 61 -22.01 -13.71 -12.03
N ASP A 62 -22.75 -13.14 -11.10
CA ASP A 62 -23.74 -12.08 -11.35
C ASP A 62 -23.42 -10.90 -10.43
N LEU A 63 -22.80 -9.88 -11.00
CA LEU A 63 -22.40 -8.67 -10.29
C LEU A 63 -23.60 -7.89 -9.74
N LYS A 64 -24.72 -7.87 -10.47
CA LYS A 64 -25.92 -7.12 -10.06
C LYS A 64 -26.56 -7.79 -8.84
N LYS A 65 -26.65 -9.13 -8.85
CA LYS A 65 -27.13 -9.91 -7.71
C LYS A 65 -26.20 -9.76 -6.50
N ALA A 66 -24.89 -9.94 -6.67
CA ALA A 66 -23.94 -9.79 -5.56
C ALA A 66 -23.98 -8.38 -4.92
N TYR A 67 -24.11 -7.33 -5.74
CA TYR A 67 -24.30 -5.97 -5.22
C TYR A 67 -25.65 -5.78 -4.52
N ALA A 68 -26.74 -6.36 -5.01
CA ALA A 68 -28.03 -6.32 -4.30
C ALA A 68 -27.98 -7.06 -2.94
N GLU A 69 -27.21 -8.15 -2.86
CA GLU A 69 -27.01 -8.93 -1.64
C GLU A 69 -26.06 -8.25 -0.64
N HIS A 70 -25.07 -7.48 -1.09
CA HIS A 70 -24.12 -6.77 -0.22
C HIS A 70 -24.51 -5.31 0.10
N LEU A 71 -25.36 -4.69 -0.73
CA LEU A 71 -25.90 -3.34 -0.53
C LEU A 71 -27.36 -3.37 -0.05
N GLN A 72 -27.73 -4.37 0.75
CA GLN A 72 -29.10 -4.50 1.27
C GLN A 72 -29.59 -3.20 1.92
N GLY A 73 -30.77 -2.74 1.51
CA GLY A 73 -31.41 -1.50 1.97
C GLY A 73 -30.68 -0.19 1.64
N VAL A 74 -29.75 -0.21 0.69
CA VAL A 74 -29.37 0.99 -0.08
C VAL A 74 -30.40 1.15 -1.22
N PRO A 75 -30.97 2.35 -1.48
CA PRO A 75 -32.00 2.51 -2.51
C PRO A 75 -31.48 2.18 -3.92
N LYS A 76 -30.42 2.87 -4.34
CA LYS A 76 -29.59 2.61 -5.54
C LYS A 76 -28.19 3.17 -5.30
N LEU A 77 -27.16 2.58 -5.90
CA LEU A 77 -25.80 3.11 -5.86
C LEU A 77 -25.73 4.43 -6.63
N GLY A 78 -25.13 5.46 -6.05
CA GLY A 78 -25.12 6.81 -6.62
C GLY A 78 -26.50 7.47 -6.72
N ALA A 79 -27.48 7.12 -5.86
CA ALA A 79 -28.83 7.70 -5.93
C ALA A 79 -28.85 9.23 -5.70
N SER A 80 -27.93 9.76 -4.90
CA SER A 80 -27.74 11.21 -4.69
C SER A 80 -26.81 11.89 -5.70
N ALA A 81 -26.27 11.14 -6.67
CA ALA A 81 -25.26 11.63 -7.60
C ALA A 81 -25.81 12.69 -8.58
N PRO A 82 -25.04 13.73 -8.93
CA PRO A 82 -25.41 14.68 -9.97
C PRO A 82 -25.68 14.01 -11.32
N LEU A 83 -26.71 14.45 -12.04
CA LEU A 83 -26.97 14.04 -13.42
C LEU A 83 -26.35 15.03 -14.41
N VAL A 84 -25.30 14.60 -15.10
CA VAL A 84 -24.63 15.38 -16.17
C VAL A 84 -24.92 14.70 -17.51
N ASN A 85 -25.50 15.45 -18.45
CA ASN A 85 -25.92 14.95 -19.77
C ASN A 85 -26.77 13.66 -19.69
N GLY A 86 -27.65 13.59 -18.69
CA GLY A 86 -28.53 12.43 -18.46
C GLY A 86 -27.83 11.14 -18.04
N ARG A 87 -26.59 11.23 -17.51
CA ARG A 87 -25.80 10.16 -16.89
C ARG A 87 -25.42 10.58 -15.47
N MET A 88 -25.36 9.65 -14.52
CA MET A 88 -24.85 9.93 -13.17
C MET A 88 -23.34 10.22 -13.24
N GLN A 89 -22.89 11.29 -12.56
CA GLN A 89 -21.49 11.53 -12.28
C GLN A 89 -21.12 10.82 -10.98
N ILE A 90 -20.16 9.90 -11.02
CA ILE A 90 -19.73 9.10 -9.87
C ILE A 90 -18.28 9.49 -9.56
N ASP A 91 -18.12 10.31 -8.52
CA ASP A 91 -16.85 10.73 -7.96
C ASP A 91 -16.37 9.70 -6.91
N VAL A 92 -15.26 9.03 -7.22
CA VAL A 92 -14.64 7.98 -6.40
C VAL A 92 -13.36 8.52 -5.78
N LEU A 93 -13.34 8.71 -4.46
CA LEU A 93 -12.12 9.00 -3.72
C LEU A 93 -11.46 7.69 -3.27
N ALA A 94 -10.17 7.53 -3.57
CA ALA A 94 -9.37 6.41 -3.10
C ALA A 94 -8.16 6.90 -2.30
N LEU A 95 -8.08 6.46 -1.04
CA LEU A 95 -7.06 6.87 -0.08
C LEU A 95 -6.16 5.66 0.20
N SER A 96 -4.89 5.76 -0.20
CA SER A 96 -3.96 4.63 -0.09
C SER A 96 -3.45 4.39 1.33
N GLY A 97 -2.69 3.30 1.50
CA GLY A 97 -1.73 3.20 2.59
C GLY A 97 -0.58 4.20 2.50
N GLY A 98 0.13 4.31 3.62
CA GLY A 98 1.22 5.28 3.82
C GLY A 98 1.83 5.27 5.23
N GLY A 99 1.37 4.39 6.13
CA GLY A 99 1.84 4.36 7.52
C GLY A 99 1.61 5.71 8.22
N SER A 100 2.68 6.35 8.65
CA SER A 100 2.65 7.67 9.27
C SER A 100 2.47 8.83 8.28
N ASP A 101 2.60 8.63 6.97
CA ASP A 101 2.48 9.73 5.99
C ASP A 101 1.03 10.22 5.74
N GLY A 102 0.03 9.66 6.44
CA GLY A 102 -1.39 10.00 6.23
C GLY A 102 -1.78 11.46 6.50
N ALA A 103 -0.94 12.23 7.21
CA ALA A 103 -1.05 13.68 7.30
C ALA A 103 -1.14 14.36 5.93
N PHE A 104 -0.45 13.81 4.92
CA PHE A 104 -0.53 14.30 3.54
C PHE A 104 -1.97 14.30 3.01
N GLY A 105 -2.66 13.15 3.11
CA GLY A 105 -4.03 13.02 2.61
C GLY A 105 -5.04 13.84 3.39
N ALA A 106 -4.88 13.94 4.72
CA ALA A 106 -5.68 14.82 5.56
C ALA A 106 -5.49 16.31 5.16
N GLY A 107 -4.26 16.71 4.90
CA GLY A 107 -3.91 18.05 4.41
C GLY A 107 -4.50 18.34 3.03
N VAL A 108 -4.36 17.40 2.09
CA VAL A 108 -4.94 17.46 0.73
C VAL A 108 -6.45 17.69 0.78
N LEU A 109 -7.17 16.92 1.59
CA LEU A 109 -8.62 17.03 1.72
C LEU A 109 -9.03 18.38 2.32
N THR A 110 -8.28 18.88 3.32
CA THR A 110 -8.50 20.19 3.94
C THR A 110 -8.20 21.35 2.98
N GLY A 111 -7.11 21.26 2.21
CA GLY A 111 -6.75 22.23 1.18
C GLY A 111 -7.79 22.29 0.07
N TRP A 112 -8.34 21.14 -0.34
CA TRP A 112 -9.40 21.04 -1.33
C TRP A 112 -10.74 21.59 -0.80
N THR A 113 -11.08 21.33 0.46
CA THR A 113 -12.20 22.00 1.14
C THR A 113 -12.04 23.51 1.13
N ALA A 114 -10.86 24.02 1.52
CA ALA A 114 -10.56 25.46 1.52
C ALA A 114 -10.61 26.09 0.12
N ARG A 115 -10.48 25.29 -0.94
CA ARG A 115 -10.63 25.69 -2.34
C ARG A 115 -12.09 25.83 -2.79
N GLY A 116 -13.04 25.30 -2.01
CA GLY A 116 -14.49 25.44 -2.23
C GLY A 116 -15.11 24.53 -3.28
N ASP A 117 -14.35 23.60 -3.88
CA ASP A 117 -14.81 22.72 -4.97
C ASP A 117 -14.51 21.22 -4.74
N ARG A 118 -14.48 20.80 -3.47
CA ARG A 118 -14.39 19.38 -3.09
C ARG A 118 -15.73 18.67 -3.34
N PRO A 119 -15.79 17.64 -4.20
CA PRO A 119 -17.01 16.86 -4.43
C PRO A 119 -17.52 16.19 -3.16
N GLU A 120 -18.83 15.99 -3.08
CA GLU A 120 -19.40 14.93 -2.24
C GLU A 120 -19.17 13.61 -2.99
N PHE A 121 -18.23 12.79 -2.54
CA PHE A 121 -17.88 11.55 -3.24
C PHE A 121 -18.98 10.49 -3.09
N GLU A 122 -19.49 9.93 -4.18
CA GLU A 122 -20.39 8.77 -4.12
C GLU A 122 -19.69 7.57 -3.49
N HIS A 123 -18.43 7.31 -3.85
CA HIS A 123 -17.64 6.20 -3.29
C HIS A 123 -16.38 6.74 -2.60
N VAL A 124 -16.09 6.24 -1.39
CA VAL A 124 -14.82 6.48 -0.71
C VAL A 124 -14.21 5.15 -0.29
N THR A 125 -12.94 4.93 -0.64
CA THR A 125 -12.18 3.74 -0.27
C THR A 125 -10.97 4.12 0.59
N GLY A 126 -10.63 3.24 1.53
CA GLY A 126 -9.46 3.41 2.40
C GLY A 126 -8.68 2.11 2.63
N VAL A 127 -7.36 2.23 2.73
CA VAL A 127 -6.43 1.19 3.17
C VAL A 127 -5.43 1.82 4.14
N SER A 128 -5.12 1.17 5.26
CA SER A 128 -4.06 1.62 6.20
C SER A 128 -4.30 3.05 6.67
N ALA A 129 -3.35 3.97 6.52
CA ALA A 129 -3.56 5.40 6.76
C ALA A 129 -4.87 5.93 6.12
N GLY A 130 -5.15 5.53 4.89
CA GLY A 130 -6.39 5.86 4.18
C GLY A 130 -7.66 5.30 4.81
N SER A 131 -7.60 4.20 5.58
CA SER A 131 -8.76 3.65 6.32
C SER A 131 -9.18 4.52 7.51
N ILE A 132 -8.22 5.25 8.10
CA ILE A 132 -8.48 6.22 9.16
C ILE A 132 -9.09 7.48 8.54
N ILE A 133 -8.60 7.91 7.37
CA ILE A 133 -9.05 9.14 6.68
C ILE A 133 -10.43 8.95 6.02
N ALA A 134 -10.68 7.79 5.39
CA ALA A 134 -11.85 7.54 4.55
C ALA A 134 -13.21 7.82 5.20
N PRO A 135 -13.49 7.42 6.47
CA PRO A 135 -14.78 7.67 7.09
C PRO A 135 -15.08 9.17 7.27
N PHE A 136 -14.10 9.97 7.70
CA PHE A 136 -14.26 11.43 7.81
C PHE A 136 -14.38 12.06 6.42
N ALA A 137 -13.57 11.60 5.46
CA ALA A 137 -13.62 12.09 4.08
C ALA A 137 -14.98 11.84 3.40
N PHE A 138 -15.61 10.71 3.71
CA PHE A 138 -16.96 10.32 3.30
C PHE A 138 -18.04 11.21 3.92
N LEU A 139 -17.92 11.55 5.21
CA LEU A 139 -18.86 12.45 5.87
C LEU A 139 -18.66 13.94 5.54
N GLY A 140 -17.58 14.28 4.83
CA GLY A 140 -17.37 15.56 4.17
C GLY A 140 -16.70 16.66 5.02
N PRO A 141 -16.58 17.87 4.48
CA PRO A 141 -15.76 18.98 5.01
C PRO A 141 -15.89 19.31 6.50
N LYS A 142 -17.06 19.08 7.10
CA LYS A 142 -17.31 19.35 8.53
C LYS A 142 -16.49 18.46 9.48
N TYR A 143 -15.82 17.43 8.95
CA TYR A 143 -14.93 16.53 9.68
C TYR A 143 -13.44 16.77 9.42
N ASP A 144 -13.08 17.77 8.61
CA ASP A 144 -11.68 18.14 8.38
C ASP A 144 -10.95 18.61 9.67
N PRO A 145 -11.59 19.27 10.66
CA PRO A 145 -10.94 19.55 11.95
C PRO A 145 -10.50 18.30 12.70
N GLN A 146 -11.28 17.23 12.68
CA GLN A 146 -10.94 15.94 13.29
C GLN A 146 -9.81 15.26 12.51
N LEU A 147 -9.82 15.34 11.17
CA LEU A 147 -8.69 14.88 10.36
C LEU A 147 -7.40 15.63 10.71
N ARG A 148 -7.47 16.94 10.94
CA ARG A 148 -6.32 17.71 11.44
C ARG A 148 -5.85 17.16 12.79
N GLU A 149 -6.74 17.11 13.79
CA GLU A 149 -6.39 16.68 15.15
C GLU A 149 -5.74 15.28 15.17
N ILE A 150 -6.33 14.31 14.46
CA ILE A 150 -5.82 12.94 14.35
C ILE A 150 -4.38 12.89 13.78
N TRP A 151 -4.05 13.75 12.82
CA TRP A 151 -2.78 13.70 12.10
C TRP A 151 -1.74 14.74 12.55
N THR A 152 -2.11 15.78 13.31
CA THR A 152 -1.16 16.85 13.69
C THR A 152 -0.92 17.04 15.19
N GLU A 153 -1.64 16.32 16.06
CA GLU A 153 -1.59 16.55 17.52
C GLU A 153 -1.19 15.32 18.36
N TYR A 154 -0.95 14.15 17.75
CA TYR A 154 -0.53 12.92 18.44
C TYR A 154 0.89 12.49 18.04
N LYS A 155 1.75 12.22 19.03
CA LYS A 155 3.12 11.69 18.81
C LYS A 155 3.20 10.17 18.98
N THR A 156 4.35 9.56 18.67
CA THR A 156 4.46 8.08 18.58
C THR A 156 4.06 7.35 19.87
N ASP A 157 4.45 7.84 21.05
CA ASP A 157 4.19 7.17 22.33
C ASP A 157 2.71 7.23 22.78
N GLU A 158 1.91 8.13 22.21
CA GLU A 158 0.45 8.21 22.40
C GLU A 158 -0.31 7.26 21.46
N LEU A 159 0.34 6.81 20.39
CA LEU A 159 -0.22 5.93 19.36
C LEU A 159 0.24 4.47 19.53
N VAL A 160 1.47 4.28 20.00
CA VAL A 160 2.19 3.00 19.97
C VAL A 160 3.01 2.85 21.26
N VAL A 161 2.75 1.80 22.03
CA VAL A 161 3.61 1.43 23.17
C VAL A 161 4.54 0.30 22.75
N PRO A 162 5.87 0.48 22.79
CA PRO A 162 6.83 -0.60 22.57
C PRO A 162 6.63 -1.72 23.61
N GLN A 163 6.50 -2.96 23.15
CA GLN A 163 6.45 -4.13 24.02
C GLN A 163 7.85 -4.73 24.12
N ILE A 164 8.33 -4.93 25.35
CA ILE A 164 9.64 -5.57 25.60
C ILE A 164 9.48 -7.06 25.35
N VAL A 165 9.68 -7.48 24.09
CA VAL A 165 9.75 -8.89 23.73
C VAL A 165 11.08 -9.44 24.22
N ASN A 166 11.08 -10.05 25.41
CA ASN A 166 12.20 -10.86 25.87
C ASN A 166 12.49 -11.95 24.83
N GLY A 167 13.75 -12.05 24.41
CA GLY A 167 14.12 -12.72 23.18
C GLY A 167 13.85 -14.23 23.12
N LEU A 168 13.90 -14.74 21.88
CA LEU A 168 13.89 -16.16 21.48
C LEU A 168 12.57 -16.96 21.49
N LEU A 169 11.46 -16.49 22.09
CA LEU A 169 10.25 -17.32 22.22
C LEU A 169 8.94 -16.59 21.88
N GLY A 170 8.51 -16.69 20.61
CA GLY A 170 7.08 -16.66 20.21
C GLY A 170 6.22 -15.43 20.54
N GLY A 171 6.79 -14.32 21.01
CA GLY A 171 6.04 -13.13 21.41
C GLY A 171 5.20 -12.52 20.29
N GLN A 172 3.91 -12.29 20.56
CA GLN A 172 2.98 -11.74 19.57
C GLN A 172 3.10 -10.21 19.49
N ALA A 173 3.85 -9.75 18.48
CA ALA A 173 4.15 -8.36 18.10
C ALA A 173 5.12 -7.57 19.02
N LEU A 174 5.78 -6.59 18.39
CA LEU A 174 6.78 -5.70 19.02
C LEU A 174 6.15 -4.47 19.71
N THR A 175 4.84 -4.25 19.56
CA THR A 175 4.11 -3.09 20.11
C THR A 175 2.69 -3.45 20.52
N ASP A 176 2.04 -2.62 21.33
CA ASP A 176 0.61 -2.71 21.64
C ASP A 176 -0.21 -1.66 20.85
N THR A 177 -1.36 -2.08 20.32
CA THR A 177 -2.36 -1.21 19.65
C THR A 177 -3.42 -0.65 20.59
N GLY A 178 -3.37 -0.96 21.89
CA GLY A 178 -4.23 -0.38 22.93
C GLY A 178 -4.39 1.15 22.86
N PRO A 179 -3.33 1.95 22.64
CA PRO A 179 -3.46 3.40 22.46
C PRO A 179 -4.19 3.78 21.16
N LEU A 180 -3.78 3.23 20.01
CA LEU A 180 -4.47 3.42 18.73
C LEU A 180 -5.96 3.03 18.80
N ARG A 181 -6.30 1.92 19.47
CA ARG A 181 -7.68 1.47 19.71
C ARG A 181 -8.49 2.49 20.51
N LYS A 182 -7.91 3.06 21.57
CA LYS A 182 -8.53 4.14 22.37
C LYS A 182 -8.72 5.40 21.53
N LEU A 183 -7.74 5.76 20.69
CA LEU A 183 -7.82 6.92 19.83
C LEU A 183 -8.92 6.78 18.77
N VAL A 184 -8.99 5.63 18.09
CA VAL A 184 -10.08 5.34 17.14
C VAL A 184 -11.43 5.37 17.86
N ALA A 185 -11.53 4.85 19.10
CA ALA A 185 -12.75 4.91 19.90
C ALA A 185 -13.15 6.33 20.35
N LYS A 186 -12.21 7.29 20.46
CA LYS A 186 -12.50 8.72 20.76
C LYS A 186 -13.32 9.37 19.65
N TYR A 187 -12.99 9.09 18.38
CA TYR A 187 -13.62 9.78 17.23
C TYR A 187 -14.72 8.97 16.55
N ILE A 188 -14.65 7.63 16.60
CA ILE A 188 -15.61 6.73 15.98
C ILE A 188 -16.55 6.21 17.05
N ASP A 189 -17.61 6.96 17.34
CA ASP A 189 -18.66 6.59 18.29
C ASP A 189 -19.97 6.18 17.58
N ARG A 190 -21.06 6.01 18.36
CA ARG A 190 -22.38 5.67 17.82
C ARG A 190 -22.93 6.77 16.91
N GLU A 191 -22.74 8.04 17.24
CA GLU A 191 -23.24 9.17 16.44
C GLU A 191 -22.48 9.31 15.12
N PHE A 192 -21.18 8.98 15.12
CA PHE A 192 -20.38 8.82 13.92
C PHE A 192 -20.96 7.73 13.00
N LEU A 193 -21.29 6.55 13.54
CA LEU A 193 -21.93 5.49 12.75
C LEU A 193 -23.33 5.91 12.24
N ILE A 194 -24.12 6.66 13.02
CA ILE A 194 -25.39 7.23 12.56
C ILE A 194 -25.18 8.17 11.36
N ALA A 195 -24.13 9.00 11.38
CA ALA A 195 -23.78 9.86 10.26
C ALA A 195 -23.40 9.03 9.01
N VAL A 196 -22.58 7.98 9.17
CA VAL A 196 -22.20 7.09 8.05
C VAL A 196 -23.41 6.34 7.50
N SER A 197 -24.31 5.86 8.36
CA SER A 197 -25.56 5.18 7.99
C SER A 197 -26.46 6.08 7.14
N LYS A 198 -26.60 7.36 7.50
CA LYS A 198 -27.42 8.33 6.73
C LYS A 198 -26.87 8.55 5.33
N GLU A 199 -25.56 8.69 5.18
CA GLU A 199 -24.91 8.83 3.88
C GLU A 199 -24.97 7.54 3.05
N TYR A 200 -24.86 6.37 3.68
CA TYR A 200 -25.06 5.09 3.02
C TYR A 200 -26.50 4.91 2.49
N GLN A 201 -27.50 5.37 3.25
CA GLN A 201 -28.91 5.40 2.81
C GLN A 201 -29.16 6.38 1.65
N ARG A 202 -28.29 7.38 1.42
CA ARG A 202 -28.32 8.26 0.23
C ARG A 202 -27.78 7.59 -1.04
N GLY A 203 -27.30 6.34 -0.96
CA GLY A 203 -26.71 5.63 -2.11
C GLY A 203 -25.19 5.75 -2.23
N ARG A 204 -24.53 6.34 -1.23
CA ARG A 204 -23.07 6.49 -1.19
C ARG A 204 -22.43 5.26 -0.54
N LEU A 205 -21.19 4.94 -0.89
CA LEU A 205 -20.48 3.72 -0.46
C LEU A 205 -19.14 4.06 0.21
N LEU A 206 -18.96 3.62 1.44
CA LEU A 206 -17.69 3.67 2.16
C LEU A 206 -17.14 2.26 2.35
N THR A 207 -15.92 1.99 1.86
CA THR A 207 -15.27 0.69 2.04
C THR A 207 -13.85 0.77 2.56
N VAL A 208 -13.46 -0.19 3.40
CA VAL A 208 -12.10 -0.32 3.94
C VAL A 208 -11.49 -1.67 3.53
N GLY A 209 -10.24 -1.68 3.10
CA GLY A 209 -9.51 -2.89 2.73
C GLY A 209 -8.64 -3.42 3.87
N THR A 210 -8.66 -4.74 4.10
CA THR A 210 -7.76 -5.46 5.03
C THR A 210 -7.22 -6.71 4.35
N THR A 211 -6.17 -7.32 4.92
CA THR A 211 -5.72 -8.64 4.51
C THR A 211 -6.12 -9.66 5.57
N ASN A 212 -6.94 -10.65 5.21
CA ASN A 212 -7.11 -11.84 6.04
C ASN A 212 -5.84 -12.69 5.88
N LEU A 213 -5.08 -12.85 6.96
CA LEU A 213 -3.76 -13.48 6.96
C LEU A 213 -3.85 -15.02 6.99
N ASP A 214 -4.90 -15.58 7.55
CA ASP A 214 -5.18 -17.03 7.53
C ASP A 214 -5.41 -17.53 6.10
N ALA A 215 -6.22 -16.79 5.32
CA ALA A 215 -6.52 -17.07 3.93
C ALA A 215 -5.48 -16.50 2.95
N LYS A 216 -4.68 -15.49 3.38
CA LYS A 216 -3.80 -14.66 2.53
C LYS A 216 -4.56 -13.92 1.42
N ARG A 217 -5.81 -13.54 1.68
CA ARG A 217 -6.73 -12.93 0.71
C ARG A 217 -7.12 -11.49 1.11
N PRO A 218 -7.31 -10.59 0.13
CA PRO A 218 -7.84 -9.26 0.39
C PRO A 218 -9.33 -9.33 0.78
N VAL A 219 -9.70 -8.65 1.86
CA VAL A 219 -11.10 -8.50 2.30
C VAL A 219 -11.47 -7.03 2.24
N VAL A 220 -12.58 -6.73 1.59
CA VAL A 220 -13.19 -5.39 1.59
C VAL A 220 -14.40 -5.40 2.51
N TRP A 221 -14.43 -4.41 3.39
CA TRP A 221 -15.48 -4.19 4.38
C TRP A 221 -16.41 -3.08 3.92
N ASN A 222 -17.71 -3.32 3.95
CA ASN A 222 -18.75 -2.32 3.70
C ASN A 222 -19.08 -1.59 5.00
N MET A 223 -18.38 -0.47 5.22
CA MET A 223 -18.50 0.31 6.45
C MET A 223 -19.90 0.92 6.59
N GLY A 224 -20.57 1.21 5.48
CA GLY A 224 -21.96 1.69 5.47
C GLY A 224 -22.95 0.61 5.93
N ALA A 225 -22.77 -0.64 5.50
CA ALA A 225 -23.56 -1.76 6.01
C ALA A 225 -23.34 -1.98 7.52
N ILE A 226 -22.09 -1.94 7.99
CA ILE A 226 -21.77 -2.03 9.43
C ILE A 226 -22.43 -0.87 10.20
N ALA A 227 -22.27 0.36 9.71
CA ALA A 227 -22.79 1.57 10.34
C ALA A 227 -24.32 1.58 10.51
N ARG A 228 -25.08 0.90 9.64
CA ARG A 228 -26.54 0.76 9.77
C ARG A 228 -26.99 0.03 11.04
N HIS A 229 -26.11 -0.73 11.67
CA HIS A 229 -26.37 -1.40 12.94
C HIS A 229 -25.81 -0.59 14.13
N TYR A 230 -25.86 0.75 14.08
CA TYR A 230 -25.30 1.64 15.12
C TYR A 230 -25.84 1.40 16.55
N ASP A 231 -27.02 0.78 16.69
CA ASP A 231 -27.59 0.37 17.98
C ASP A 231 -27.01 -0.93 18.54
N ASN A 232 -26.19 -1.64 17.77
CA ASN A 232 -25.48 -2.85 18.15
C ASN A 232 -24.04 -2.50 18.57
N PRO A 233 -23.65 -2.63 19.86
CA PRO A 233 -22.29 -2.32 20.32
C PRO A 233 -21.20 -3.07 19.54
N GLU A 234 -21.48 -4.32 19.15
CA GLU A 234 -20.60 -5.17 18.36
C GLU A 234 -20.39 -4.62 16.93
N ALA A 235 -21.35 -3.89 16.37
CA ALA A 235 -21.17 -3.21 15.08
C ALA A 235 -20.28 -1.96 15.20
N VAL A 236 -20.45 -1.18 16.28
CA VAL A 236 -19.56 -0.05 16.61
C VAL A 236 -18.13 -0.57 16.80
N GLN A 237 -17.97 -1.67 17.54
CA GLN A 237 -16.68 -2.28 17.79
C GLN A 237 -16.06 -2.86 16.51
N LEU A 238 -16.83 -3.56 15.67
CA LEU A 238 -16.37 -4.04 14.37
C LEU A 238 -15.90 -2.90 13.46
N PHE A 239 -16.62 -1.79 13.39
CA PHE A 239 -16.23 -0.63 12.57
C PHE A 239 -14.84 -0.12 12.98
N ARG A 240 -14.57 -0.06 14.28
CA ARG A 240 -13.26 0.32 14.85
C ARG A 240 -12.19 -0.73 14.57
N ASP A 241 -12.50 -2.01 14.82
CA ASP A 241 -11.58 -3.12 14.60
C ASP A 241 -11.16 -3.25 13.13
N VAL A 242 -12.05 -2.97 12.17
CA VAL A 242 -11.71 -2.95 10.74
C VAL A 242 -10.73 -1.82 10.39
N ILE A 243 -10.88 -0.63 10.96
CA ILE A 243 -9.93 0.49 10.77
C ILE A 243 -8.57 0.13 11.39
N VAL A 244 -8.56 -0.36 12.63
CA VAL A 244 -7.32 -0.76 13.32
C VAL A 244 -6.63 -1.91 12.58
N ALA A 245 -7.38 -2.91 12.11
CA ALA A 245 -6.87 -4.01 11.30
C ALA A 245 -6.25 -3.51 9.99
N SER A 246 -6.92 -2.59 9.30
CA SER A 246 -6.46 -2.03 8.03
C SER A 246 -5.14 -1.25 8.20
N ALA A 247 -4.87 -0.67 9.38
CA ALA A 247 -3.62 0.03 9.71
C ALA A 247 -2.58 -0.84 10.48
N ALA A 248 -2.88 -2.12 10.76
CA ALA A 248 -2.00 -3.01 11.51
C ALA A 248 -0.88 -3.59 10.61
N ILE A 249 0.14 -2.76 10.31
CA ILE A 249 1.31 -3.13 9.51
C ILE A 249 2.04 -4.32 10.17
N PRO A 250 2.21 -5.48 9.48
CA PRO A 250 2.90 -6.64 10.02
C PRO A 250 4.31 -6.33 10.51
N GLY A 251 4.71 -6.91 11.63
CA GLY A 251 6.00 -6.67 12.28
C GLY A 251 6.05 -5.38 13.11
N LEU A 252 5.27 -4.35 12.76
CA LEU A 252 5.12 -3.15 13.58
C LEU A 252 3.99 -3.29 14.61
N PHE A 253 2.82 -3.78 14.19
CA PHE A 253 1.62 -3.89 15.00
C PHE A 253 1.10 -5.34 15.09
N PRO A 254 0.44 -5.72 16.21
CA PRO A 254 -0.29 -6.98 16.31
C PRO A 254 -1.47 -7.03 15.34
N PRO A 255 -1.80 -8.23 14.81
CA PRO A 255 -3.00 -8.42 14.01
C PRO A 255 -4.27 -8.23 14.85
N VAL A 256 -5.38 -7.98 14.17
CA VAL A 256 -6.71 -7.92 14.79
C VAL A 256 -7.49 -9.18 14.44
N ASN A 257 -7.92 -9.91 15.47
CA ASN A 257 -8.83 -11.06 15.31
C ASN A 257 -10.27 -10.54 15.19
N ILE A 258 -10.90 -10.74 14.04
CA ILE A 258 -12.30 -10.33 13.79
C ILE A 258 -13.21 -11.57 13.84
N LYS A 259 -14.32 -11.46 14.58
CA LYS A 259 -15.23 -12.58 14.78
C LYS A 259 -16.13 -12.81 13.58
N VAL A 260 -16.16 -14.05 13.10
CA VAL A 260 -17.02 -14.52 12.01
C VAL A 260 -17.84 -15.73 12.46
N LYS A 261 -18.91 -16.03 11.72
CA LYS A 261 -19.79 -17.18 11.92
C LYS A 261 -19.76 -18.07 10.68
N VAL A 262 -19.56 -19.37 10.89
CA VAL A 262 -19.65 -20.43 9.86
C VAL A 262 -20.56 -21.53 10.38
N ASP A 263 -21.57 -21.92 9.60
CA ASP A 263 -22.49 -23.04 9.89
C ASP A 263 -23.01 -23.06 11.35
N GLY A 264 -23.29 -21.87 11.91
CA GLY A 264 -23.80 -21.69 13.28
C GLY A 264 -22.76 -21.37 14.35
N LYS A 265 -21.48 -21.73 14.15
CA LYS A 265 -20.39 -21.59 15.13
C LYS A 265 -19.56 -20.31 14.90
N LEU A 266 -19.06 -19.72 15.99
CA LEU A 266 -18.15 -18.58 15.98
C LEU A 266 -16.69 -19.01 15.79
N TYR A 267 -15.96 -18.20 15.03
CA TYR A 267 -14.54 -18.33 14.71
C TYR A 267 -13.88 -16.93 14.68
N ASP A 268 -12.56 -16.91 14.69
CA ASP A 268 -11.74 -15.70 14.58
C ASP A 268 -10.96 -15.72 13.25
N GLU A 269 -11.16 -14.73 12.38
CA GLU A 269 -10.29 -14.44 11.24
C GLU A 269 -9.18 -13.48 11.68
N MET A 270 -7.91 -13.78 11.38
CA MET A 270 -6.79 -12.90 11.67
C MET A 270 -6.60 -11.87 10.55
N HIS A 271 -6.73 -10.57 10.85
CA HIS A 271 -6.57 -9.48 9.91
C HIS A 271 -5.35 -8.60 10.20
N VAL A 272 -4.70 -8.14 9.12
CA VAL A 272 -3.60 -7.18 9.10
C VAL A 272 -3.83 -6.12 8.02
N ASP A 273 -2.88 -5.18 7.91
CA ASP A 273 -2.92 -4.07 6.97
C ASP A 273 -3.30 -4.50 5.54
N GLY A 274 -4.30 -3.83 4.95
CA GLY A 274 -4.81 -4.18 3.62
C GLY A 274 -3.76 -4.01 2.51
N GLY A 275 -2.80 -3.13 2.73
CA GLY A 275 -1.68 -2.82 1.86
C GLY A 275 -0.71 -3.98 1.64
N VAL A 276 -0.79 -5.05 2.44
CA VAL A 276 -0.12 -6.33 2.18
C VAL A 276 -0.66 -7.00 0.90
N THR A 277 -1.91 -6.71 0.51
CA THR A 277 -2.55 -7.28 -0.70
C THR A 277 -2.99 -6.24 -1.73
N ARG A 278 -3.46 -5.06 -1.31
CA ARG A 278 -3.88 -3.94 -2.18
C ARG A 278 -3.65 -2.63 -1.45
N GLN A 279 -2.83 -1.74 -2.01
CA GLN A 279 -2.48 -0.45 -1.39
C GLN A 279 -3.51 0.64 -1.65
N ILE A 280 -4.19 0.57 -2.80
CA ILE A 280 -5.23 1.51 -3.22
C ILE A 280 -6.21 0.80 -4.15
N TYR A 281 -7.49 1.15 -4.09
CA TYR A 281 -8.51 0.57 -4.98
C TYR A 281 -9.68 1.53 -5.20
N VAL A 282 -10.34 1.45 -6.36
CA VAL A 282 -11.52 2.26 -6.73
C VAL A 282 -12.77 1.41 -6.99
N THR A 283 -12.59 0.10 -7.14
CA THR A 283 -13.67 -0.89 -7.19
C THR A 283 -13.40 -1.99 -6.17
N PRO A 284 -14.43 -2.49 -5.47
CA PRO A 284 -14.22 -3.50 -4.44
C PRO A 284 -13.61 -4.81 -4.97
N VAL A 285 -14.03 -5.27 -6.15
CA VAL A 285 -13.40 -6.39 -6.89
C VAL A 285 -12.69 -5.88 -8.14
N ASN A 286 -11.65 -6.59 -8.59
CA ASN A 286 -10.84 -6.20 -9.74
C ASN A 286 -11.47 -6.61 -11.08
N LEU A 287 -12.46 -5.84 -11.54
CA LEU A 287 -13.12 -6.00 -12.83
C LEU A 287 -13.06 -4.69 -13.65
N PRO A 288 -13.15 -4.72 -14.99
CA PRO A 288 -13.29 -3.52 -15.81
C PRO A 288 -14.50 -2.68 -15.38
N PHE A 289 -14.41 -1.35 -15.46
CA PHE A 289 -15.49 -0.45 -15.01
C PHE A 289 -16.83 -0.73 -15.72
N GLN A 290 -16.78 -1.14 -16.99
CA GLN A 290 -17.95 -1.50 -17.79
C GLN A 290 -18.76 -2.65 -17.17
N ALA A 291 -18.13 -3.57 -16.44
CA ALA A 291 -18.86 -4.62 -15.73
C ALA A 291 -19.83 -4.03 -14.70
N PHE A 292 -19.42 -2.93 -14.03
CA PHE A 292 -20.23 -2.23 -13.03
C PHE A 292 -21.30 -1.31 -13.65
N ASP A 293 -21.36 -1.13 -14.98
CA ASP A 293 -22.41 -0.31 -15.62
C ASP A 293 -23.82 -0.90 -15.40
N VAL A 294 -23.92 -2.22 -15.20
CA VAL A 294 -25.17 -2.95 -14.88
C VAL A 294 -25.84 -2.49 -13.58
N LEU A 295 -25.11 -1.78 -12.72
CA LEU A 295 -25.61 -1.23 -11.45
C LEU A 295 -26.35 0.11 -11.64
N TYR A 296 -26.26 0.71 -12.83
CA TYR A 296 -26.77 2.04 -13.13
C TYR A 296 -27.80 2.01 -14.27
N PRO A 297 -28.75 2.97 -14.36
CA PRO A 297 -29.71 3.03 -15.46
C PRO A 297 -29.07 3.30 -16.83
N LYS A 298 -27.89 3.92 -16.84
CA LYS A 298 -26.99 4.14 -17.97
C LYS A 298 -25.56 4.11 -17.45
N PRO A 299 -24.55 3.77 -18.26
CA PRO A 299 -23.13 3.86 -17.86
C PRO A 299 -22.83 5.24 -17.25
N PRO A 300 -22.33 5.32 -15.99
CA PRO A 300 -22.06 6.61 -15.35
C PRO A 300 -20.85 7.32 -15.99
N GLN A 301 -20.71 8.62 -15.76
CA GLN A 301 -19.47 9.35 -15.94
C GLN A 301 -18.63 9.14 -14.67
N ARG A 302 -17.43 8.57 -14.77
CA ARG A 302 -16.61 8.23 -13.60
C ARG A 302 -15.46 9.21 -13.45
N HIS A 303 -15.34 9.79 -12.26
CA HIS A 303 -14.18 10.57 -11.85
C HIS A 303 -13.47 9.82 -10.73
N LEU A 304 -12.18 9.55 -10.91
CA LEU A 304 -11.36 8.84 -9.93
C LEU A 304 -10.39 9.85 -9.32
N TRP A 305 -10.37 9.95 -8.00
CA TRP A 305 -9.52 10.85 -7.23
C TRP A 305 -8.64 10.01 -6.31
N LEU A 306 -7.40 9.77 -6.72
CA LEU A 306 -6.43 8.95 -6.01
C LEU A 306 -5.52 9.86 -5.19
N VAL A 307 -5.50 9.68 -3.88
CA VAL A 307 -4.54 10.32 -2.98
C VAL A 307 -3.60 9.23 -2.45
N HIS A 308 -2.35 9.31 -2.88
CA HIS A 308 -1.30 8.42 -2.44
C HIS A 308 -0.67 9.01 -1.17
N ASN A 309 -1.05 8.45 -0.02
CA ASN A 309 -0.58 8.92 1.29
C ASN A 309 0.92 8.72 1.46
N GLY A 310 1.49 7.58 1.07
CA GLY A 310 2.94 7.37 1.09
C GLY A 310 3.67 7.88 -0.17
N LYS A 311 4.98 8.12 -0.05
CA LYS A 311 5.85 8.42 -1.20
C LYS A 311 5.84 7.30 -2.25
N MET A 312 5.57 7.64 -3.51
CA MET A 312 5.54 6.69 -4.64
C MET A 312 6.94 6.33 -5.21
N ASN A 313 8.01 6.91 -4.68
CA ASN A 313 9.38 6.65 -5.11
C ASN A 313 10.18 5.91 -4.04
N PRO A 314 11.05 4.93 -4.39
CA PRO A 314 11.94 4.29 -3.43
C PRO A 314 12.76 5.35 -2.68
N GLN A 315 12.75 5.29 -1.35
CA GLN A 315 13.65 6.09 -0.51
C GLN A 315 14.90 5.24 -0.26
N PHE A 316 16.08 5.75 -0.63
CA PHE A 316 17.33 5.03 -0.40
C PHE A 316 17.75 5.15 1.07
N GLY A 317 18.02 4.03 1.72
CA GLY A 317 18.56 3.96 3.07
C GLY A 317 19.31 2.65 3.28
N ALA A 318 20.38 2.70 4.08
CA ALA A 318 21.12 1.49 4.44
C ALA A 318 20.36 0.69 5.50
N VAL A 319 19.87 -0.50 5.13
CA VAL A 319 19.14 -1.38 6.05
C VAL A 319 20.10 -2.00 7.06
N LYS A 320 19.79 -1.93 8.34
CA LYS A 320 20.58 -2.60 9.39
C LYS A 320 20.50 -4.13 9.20
N PRO A 321 21.62 -4.87 9.27
CA PRO A 321 21.63 -6.31 8.99
C PRO A 321 21.09 -7.14 10.17
N THR A 322 19.84 -6.92 10.57
CA THR A 322 19.13 -7.70 11.59
C THR A 322 17.84 -8.29 11.01
N THR A 323 17.43 -9.46 11.49
CA THR A 323 16.29 -10.19 10.93
C THR A 323 14.99 -9.36 10.88
N PHE A 324 14.70 -8.56 11.92
CA PHE A 324 13.50 -7.74 11.97
C PHE A 324 13.55 -6.54 11.01
N GLU A 325 14.69 -5.84 10.95
CA GLU A 325 14.88 -4.69 10.05
C GLU A 325 14.85 -5.14 8.57
N ILE A 326 15.52 -6.25 8.23
CA ILE A 326 15.48 -6.86 6.90
C ILE A 326 14.05 -7.28 6.51
N ALA A 327 13.31 -7.90 7.43
CA ALA A 327 11.92 -8.30 7.18
C ALA A 327 11.00 -7.09 6.99
N GLY A 328 11.13 -6.06 7.82
CA GLY A 328 10.38 -4.80 7.71
C GLY A 328 10.62 -4.11 6.36
N GLU A 329 11.88 -3.94 5.96
CA GLU A 329 12.22 -3.30 4.68
C GLU A 329 11.82 -4.16 3.47
N SER A 330 11.86 -5.49 3.58
CA SER A 330 11.32 -6.39 2.56
C SER A 330 9.81 -6.20 2.37
N ILE A 331 9.05 -6.03 3.47
CA ILE A 331 7.61 -5.76 3.45
C ILE A 331 7.34 -4.36 2.87
N ASN A 332 8.09 -3.33 3.30
CA ASN A 332 7.98 -1.97 2.77
C ASN A 332 8.21 -1.93 1.25
N ALA A 333 9.23 -2.65 0.75
CA ALA A 333 9.49 -2.77 -0.69
C ALA A 333 8.36 -3.46 -1.44
N LEU A 334 7.86 -4.60 -0.94
CA LEU A 334 6.70 -5.30 -1.52
C LEU A 334 5.46 -4.41 -1.56
N MET A 335 5.17 -3.69 -0.47
CA MET A 335 4.07 -2.74 -0.37
C MET A 335 4.22 -1.60 -1.40
N LEU A 336 5.41 -1.01 -1.57
CA LEU A 336 5.66 0.03 -2.56
C LEU A 336 5.42 -0.46 -4.00
N TYR A 337 5.96 -1.63 -4.38
CA TYR A 337 5.77 -2.15 -5.74
C TYR A 337 4.33 -2.64 -5.99
N GLN A 338 3.64 -3.17 -4.98
CA GLN A 338 2.21 -3.42 -5.03
C GLN A 338 1.41 -2.12 -5.27
N HIS A 339 1.80 -1.01 -4.61
CA HIS A 339 1.17 0.31 -4.81
C HIS A 339 1.28 0.80 -6.26
N LYS A 340 2.47 0.66 -6.86
CA LYS A 340 2.70 0.99 -8.28
C LYS A 340 1.85 0.14 -9.21
N GLY A 341 1.77 -1.18 -8.95
CA GLY A 341 0.91 -2.10 -9.68
C GLY A 341 -0.57 -1.74 -9.59
N ASP A 342 -1.06 -1.42 -8.40
CA ASP A 342 -2.43 -0.95 -8.17
C ASP A 342 -2.72 0.36 -8.91
N ASN A 343 -1.84 1.35 -8.79
CA ASN A 343 -1.98 2.65 -9.45
C ASN A 343 -2.05 2.52 -10.98
N TYR A 344 -1.10 1.77 -11.57
CA TYR A 344 -1.07 1.51 -13.01
C TYR A 344 -2.32 0.75 -13.48
N ARG A 345 -2.78 -0.25 -12.72
CA ARG A 345 -4.00 -1.01 -13.02
C ARG A 345 -5.24 -0.10 -13.03
N ILE A 346 -5.39 0.77 -12.04
CA ILE A 346 -6.51 1.73 -11.97
C ILE A 346 -6.44 2.72 -13.13
N TYR A 347 -5.25 3.24 -13.46
CA TYR A 347 -5.05 4.11 -14.62
C TYR A 347 -5.42 3.42 -15.95
N ARG A 348 -5.05 2.14 -16.12
CA ARG A 348 -5.45 1.35 -17.29
C ARG A 348 -6.95 1.18 -17.37
N MET A 349 -7.60 0.72 -16.29
CA MET A 349 -9.05 0.61 -16.22
C MET A 349 -9.75 1.94 -16.54
N ALA A 350 -9.21 3.07 -16.04
CA ALA A 350 -9.75 4.40 -16.30
C ALA A 350 -9.65 4.76 -17.78
N LYS A 351 -8.48 4.56 -18.41
CA LYS A 351 -8.26 4.80 -19.84
C LYS A 351 -9.18 3.94 -20.71
N ASP A 352 -9.30 2.66 -20.39
CA ASP A 352 -10.11 1.69 -21.14
C ASP A 352 -11.62 1.94 -21.02
N ALA A 353 -12.05 2.69 -19.99
CA ALA A 353 -13.46 3.06 -19.75
C ALA A 353 -13.78 4.55 -20.00
N GLY A 354 -12.79 5.36 -20.41
CA GLY A 354 -12.97 6.81 -20.57
C GLY A 354 -13.27 7.56 -19.25
N ALA A 355 -12.82 7.02 -18.11
CA ALA A 355 -12.98 7.67 -16.80
C ALA A 355 -11.93 8.77 -16.60
N ASN A 356 -12.31 9.87 -15.95
CA ASN A 356 -11.41 10.97 -15.59
C ASN A 356 -10.50 10.52 -14.44
N PHE A 357 -9.25 10.19 -14.74
CA PHE A 357 -8.24 9.82 -13.75
C PHE A 357 -7.56 11.06 -13.17
N ASN A 358 -7.51 11.15 -11.84
CA ASN A 358 -6.86 12.22 -11.08
C ASN A 358 -6.01 11.56 -9.99
N SER A 359 -4.72 11.90 -9.92
CA SER A 359 -3.79 11.37 -8.91
C SER A 359 -2.91 12.47 -8.33
N ILE A 360 -2.68 12.42 -7.02
CA ILE A 360 -1.70 13.23 -6.28
C ILE A 360 -1.02 12.36 -5.22
N ALA A 361 0.27 12.60 -5.04
CA ALA A 361 1.15 11.89 -4.11
C ALA A 361 2.09 12.90 -3.43
N ILE A 362 2.74 12.48 -2.34
CA ILE A 362 3.81 13.27 -1.72
C ILE A 362 4.87 13.60 -2.79
N PRO A 363 5.24 14.88 -2.96
CA PRO A 363 6.26 15.26 -3.92
C PRO A 363 7.64 14.67 -3.57
N PRO A 364 8.44 14.21 -4.55
CA PRO A 364 9.80 13.69 -4.31
C PRO A 364 10.73 14.66 -3.56
N GLU A 365 10.49 15.97 -3.73
CA GLU A 365 11.22 17.06 -3.09
C GLU A 365 10.86 17.28 -1.61
N PHE A 366 9.74 16.73 -1.12
CA PHE A 366 9.38 16.83 0.30
C PHE A 366 10.30 15.95 1.15
N ASN A 367 11.29 16.57 1.78
CA ASN A 367 12.35 15.89 2.53
C ASN A 367 12.54 16.50 3.93
N HIS A 368 11.43 16.73 4.63
CA HIS A 368 11.47 17.10 6.05
C HIS A 368 12.04 15.93 6.87
N ALA A 369 13.00 16.21 7.74
CA ALA A 369 13.56 15.20 8.64
C ALA A 369 12.53 14.78 9.70
N TYR A 370 12.65 13.55 10.20
CA TYR A 370 11.89 13.03 11.33
C TYR A 370 12.80 12.15 12.19
N THR A 371 12.57 12.15 13.50
CA THR A 371 13.34 11.34 14.45
C THR A 371 12.60 10.08 14.89
N GLU A 372 11.28 10.07 14.74
CA GLU A 372 10.37 8.98 15.11
C GLU A 372 9.27 8.82 14.04
N LYS A 373 8.49 7.74 14.09
CA LYS A 373 7.50 7.44 13.03
C LYS A 373 6.39 8.49 12.95
N PHE A 374 5.86 8.95 14.07
CA PHE A 374 4.79 9.95 14.14
C PHE A 374 5.33 11.28 14.72
N ASP A 375 6.48 11.72 14.21
CA ASP A 375 7.14 12.97 14.60
C ASP A 375 6.24 14.18 14.31
N LEU A 376 5.80 14.90 15.34
CA LEU A 376 4.85 16.01 15.21
C LEU A 376 5.32 17.13 14.27
N GLY A 377 6.62 17.38 14.18
CA GLY A 377 7.19 18.38 13.27
C GLY A 377 7.01 17.95 11.82
N TYR A 378 7.40 16.71 11.52
CA TYR A 378 7.19 16.10 10.21
C TYR A 378 5.70 16.02 9.83
N GLN A 379 4.84 15.54 10.73
CA GLN A 379 3.41 15.41 10.49
C GLN A 379 2.76 16.75 10.14
N ARG A 380 3.05 17.81 10.91
CA ARG A 380 2.56 19.17 10.65
C ARG A 380 3.08 19.74 9.33
N ALA A 381 4.36 19.56 9.03
CA ALA A 381 4.93 19.99 7.75
C ALA A 381 4.30 19.27 6.55
N LEU A 382 4.07 17.95 6.67
CA LEU A 382 3.46 17.14 5.62
C LEU A 382 1.96 17.46 5.42
N TYR A 383 1.26 17.77 6.50
CA TYR A 383 -0.13 18.25 6.47
C TYR A 383 -0.25 19.60 5.75
N GLU A 384 0.63 20.56 6.03
CA GLU A 384 0.63 21.87 5.34
C GLU A 384 1.01 21.74 3.85
N GLU A 385 1.95 20.84 3.50
CA GLU A 385 2.25 20.53 2.10
C GLU A 385 1.05 19.88 1.39
N GLY A 386 0.32 19.00 2.10
CA GLY A 386 -0.97 18.50 1.66
C GLY A 386 -1.98 19.63 1.39
N ILE A 387 -2.12 20.60 2.31
CA ILE A 387 -2.99 21.77 2.13
C ILE A 387 -2.59 22.58 0.87
N ARG A 388 -1.29 22.79 0.67
CA ARG A 388 -0.76 23.52 -0.50
C ARG A 388 -1.17 22.84 -1.81
N ILE A 389 -0.99 21.52 -1.90
CA ILE A 389 -1.37 20.73 -3.09
C ILE A 389 -2.90 20.66 -3.25
N GLY A 390 -3.63 20.46 -2.15
CA GLY A 390 -5.10 20.48 -2.15
C GLY A 390 -5.69 21.79 -2.69
N LYS A 391 -5.02 22.92 -2.51
CA LYS A 391 -5.42 24.22 -3.07
C LYS A 391 -5.06 24.40 -4.55
N ALA A 392 -4.07 23.69 -5.09
CA ALA A 392 -3.42 24.02 -6.38
C ALA A 392 -4.18 23.60 -7.65
N LYS A 393 -5.27 22.82 -7.56
CA LYS A 393 -6.01 22.20 -8.69
C LYS A 393 -5.20 21.23 -9.58
N ASP A 394 -3.91 21.04 -9.32
CA ASP A 394 -2.99 20.28 -10.17
C ASP A 394 -3.07 18.75 -9.94
N TRP A 395 -4.16 18.15 -10.41
CA TRP A 395 -4.35 16.70 -10.39
C TRP A 395 -3.70 16.03 -11.60
N ARG A 396 -2.74 15.13 -11.36
CA ARG A 396 -2.06 14.40 -12.43
C ARG A 396 -3.02 13.46 -13.14
N LYS A 397 -3.04 13.51 -14.48
CA LYS A 397 -3.87 12.65 -15.34
C LYS A 397 -3.24 11.30 -15.70
N LYS A 398 -2.07 11.01 -15.13
CA LYS A 398 -1.34 9.75 -15.25
C LYS A 398 -0.61 9.44 -13.93
N PRO A 399 -0.31 8.17 -13.61
CA PRO A 399 0.59 7.77 -12.54
C PRO A 399 1.89 8.57 -12.52
N SER A 400 2.35 8.95 -11.33
CA SER A 400 3.58 9.72 -11.09
C SER A 400 4.86 8.90 -11.25
N ASP A 401 4.74 7.58 -11.13
CA ASP A 401 5.79 6.57 -11.24
C ASP A 401 5.98 6.01 -12.66
N LEU A 402 5.10 6.36 -13.61
CA LEU A 402 5.34 6.11 -15.03
C LEU A 402 6.40 7.08 -15.56
N PRO A 403 7.39 6.60 -16.33
CA PRO A 403 8.30 7.49 -17.07
C PRO A 403 7.52 8.48 -17.92
N GLU A 404 8.10 9.67 -18.15
CA GLU A 404 7.68 10.48 -19.29
C GLU A 404 7.83 9.67 -20.58
N GLU A 405 6.94 9.89 -21.55
CA GLU A 405 6.95 9.21 -22.85
C GLU A 405 8.15 9.68 -23.70
N ARG A 406 9.35 9.27 -23.30
CA ARG A 406 10.54 9.26 -24.15
C ARG A 406 10.41 8.01 -25.02
N PRO A 407 10.15 8.13 -26.33
CA PRO A 407 10.00 6.96 -27.18
C PRO A 407 11.28 6.13 -27.09
N ALA A 408 11.14 4.88 -26.64
CA ALA A 408 12.26 3.97 -26.57
C ALA A 408 12.88 3.87 -27.98
N ARG A 409 14.17 4.26 -28.11
CA ARG A 409 14.94 3.96 -29.32
C ARG A 409 15.13 2.44 -29.38
N VAL A 410 14.14 1.75 -29.94
CA VAL A 410 14.31 0.40 -30.46
C VAL A 410 15.37 0.53 -31.54
N ALA A 411 16.60 0.15 -31.21
CA ALA A 411 17.66 0.03 -32.20
C ALA A 411 17.16 -1.00 -33.22
N LYS A 412 16.90 -0.55 -34.46
CA LYS A 412 16.62 -1.49 -35.55
C LYS A 412 17.80 -2.46 -35.61
N PRO A 413 17.57 -3.78 -35.68
CA PRO A 413 18.66 -4.73 -35.84
C PRO A 413 19.50 -4.30 -37.04
N LYS A 414 20.81 -4.18 -36.84
CA LYS A 414 21.74 -3.81 -37.91
C LYS A 414 21.59 -4.87 -39.01
N PRO A 415 21.35 -4.48 -40.29
CA PRO A 415 21.28 -5.46 -41.35
C PRO A 415 22.57 -6.27 -41.38
N GLU A 416 22.41 -7.58 -41.45
CA GLU A 416 23.51 -8.53 -41.52
C GLU A 416 24.36 -8.19 -42.75
N PRO A 417 25.71 -8.12 -42.63
CA PRO A 417 26.54 -7.80 -43.78
C PRO A 417 26.34 -8.86 -44.86
N ALA A 418 25.92 -8.42 -46.06
CA ALA A 418 25.69 -9.32 -47.18
C ALA A 418 26.94 -10.17 -47.46
N SER A 419 26.75 -11.48 -47.65
CA SER A 419 27.85 -12.37 -48.03
C SER A 419 28.60 -11.82 -49.23
N PRO A 420 29.94 -11.86 -49.24
CA PRO A 420 30.72 -11.39 -50.37
C PRO A 420 30.35 -12.20 -51.62
N ALA A 421 30.13 -11.49 -52.74
CA ALA A 421 29.84 -12.12 -54.02
C ALA A 421 31.05 -12.95 -54.51
N PRO A 422 30.84 -14.00 -55.33
CA PRO A 422 31.94 -14.80 -55.86
C PRO A 422 32.88 -13.94 -56.72
N ALA A 423 34.19 -14.11 -56.53
CA ALA A 423 35.18 -13.37 -57.29
C ALA A 423 35.19 -13.80 -58.77
N THR A 424 35.13 -12.81 -59.68
CA THR A 424 35.33 -12.99 -61.12
C THR A 424 36.81 -13.33 -61.42
N PRO A 425 37.12 -14.15 -62.45
CA PRO A 425 38.51 -14.54 -62.73
C PRO A 425 39.40 -13.38 -63.21
N GLU A 426 40.67 -13.40 -62.80
CA GLU A 426 41.71 -12.46 -63.21
C GLU A 426 42.12 -12.60 -64.69
N ALA A 427 42.57 -11.49 -65.28
CA ALA A 427 43.28 -11.42 -66.55
C ALA A 427 44.61 -10.64 -66.35
N PRO A 428 45.67 -10.93 -67.14
CA PRO A 428 47.02 -11.00 -66.57
C PRO A 428 47.81 -9.69 -66.50
N ALA A 429 48.89 -9.75 -65.71
CA ALA A 429 49.71 -8.64 -65.24
C ALA A 429 50.58 -7.95 -66.30
N ALA A 430 50.99 -6.71 -65.98
CA ALA A 430 52.15 -6.04 -66.53
C ALA A 430 53.16 -5.75 -65.39
N THR A 431 54.40 -6.22 -65.54
CA THR A 431 55.53 -6.04 -64.60
C THR A 431 56.32 -4.74 -64.91
N PRO A 432 57.21 -4.27 -63.99
CA PRO A 432 57.54 -2.84 -63.88
C PRO A 432 58.89 -2.44 -64.54
N LEU A 433 59.15 -1.12 -64.55
CA LEU A 433 60.46 -0.53 -64.84
C LEU A 433 61.30 -0.31 -63.57
N GLU A 434 62.62 -0.33 -63.74
CA GLU A 434 63.66 -0.43 -62.69
C GLU A 434 64.22 0.93 -62.17
N PRO A 435 65.12 0.95 -61.14
CA PRO A 435 65.31 2.09 -60.22
C PRO A 435 66.60 2.92 -60.43
N GLY A 436 66.81 3.93 -59.55
CA GLY A 436 68.10 4.61 -59.35
C GLY A 436 68.16 5.51 -58.09
N ASP A 437 68.96 5.08 -57.09
CA ASP A 437 70.08 5.78 -56.40
C ASP A 437 70.05 7.31 -56.06
N THR A 438 70.61 7.85 -54.95
CA THR A 438 71.06 7.37 -53.60
C THR A 438 71.35 8.57 -52.64
N GLU A 439 71.03 8.42 -51.33
CA GLU A 439 71.71 8.94 -50.09
C GLU A 439 72.09 10.45 -49.82
N PRO A 440 72.58 10.86 -48.59
CA PRO A 440 72.60 10.22 -47.24
C PRO A 440 72.24 11.10 -45.98
N ALA A 441 71.97 10.43 -44.83
CA ALA A 441 72.35 10.66 -43.39
C ALA A 441 72.45 12.08 -42.72
N ALA A 442 72.33 12.34 -41.40
CA ALA A 442 71.93 11.71 -40.10
C ALA A 442 72.04 12.80 -38.97
N PRO A 443 71.95 12.61 -37.60
CA PRO A 443 71.71 11.42 -36.74
C PRO A 443 70.68 11.60 -35.57
N LYS A 444 70.73 10.70 -34.57
CA LYS A 444 69.80 10.37 -33.43
C LYS A 444 70.57 10.50 -32.07
N PRO A 445 70.10 10.01 -30.87
CA PRO A 445 68.77 9.69 -30.28
C PRO A 445 68.60 10.48 -28.93
N PRO A 446 68.25 9.96 -27.71
CA PRO A 446 67.29 8.93 -27.19
C PRO A 446 66.32 9.49 -26.08
N GLY A 447 65.66 8.62 -25.26
CA GLY A 447 65.25 8.98 -23.87
C GLY A 447 63.85 8.60 -23.30
N GLN A 448 63.46 7.32 -23.29
CA GLN A 448 62.34 6.62 -22.60
C GLN A 448 62.12 6.90 -21.05
N PRO A 449 61.12 6.31 -20.32
CA PRO A 449 59.63 6.23 -20.48
C PRO A 449 58.82 6.23 -19.11
N VAL A 450 57.52 5.82 -19.11
CA VAL A 450 56.68 5.26 -17.96
C VAL A 450 56.19 6.25 -16.86
N ALA A 451 55.09 6.06 -16.10
CA ALA A 451 53.70 5.55 -16.32
C ALA A 451 52.85 5.74 -15.02
N MET A 452 51.53 5.47 -15.12
CA MET A 452 50.54 5.21 -14.03
C MET A 452 50.20 6.32 -13.02
N ASP A 453 48.90 6.44 -12.72
CA ASP A 453 48.38 7.16 -11.56
C ASP A 453 47.12 6.45 -11.01
N ARG A 454 47.04 6.23 -9.68
CA ARG A 454 45.86 5.64 -9.01
C ARG A 454 45.91 5.77 -7.48
N VAL A 455 44.77 6.16 -6.87
CA VAL A 455 44.42 6.13 -5.41
C VAL A 455 45.24 7.15 -4.58
N SER A 456 44.68 8.05 -3.76
CA SER A 456 43.87 7.77 -2.55
C SER A 456 43.27 9.03 -1.89
N ASP A 457 42.06 8.88 -1.34
CA ASP A 457 41.57 9.32 -0.02
C ASP A 457 41.69 10.78 0.49
N LEU A 458 40.58 11.23 1.11
CA LEU A 458 40.41 12.51 1.81
C LEU A 458 39.88 12.26 3.24
N GLU A 459 40.65 12.65 4.25
CA GLU A 459 40.22 12.70 5.66
C GLU A 459 40.24 14.13 6.22
N THR A 460 39.19 14.46 6.98
CA THR A 460 39.14 15.36 8.16
C THR A 460 39.73 16.79 8.16
N SER A 461 38.86 17.79 8.30
CA SER A 461 38.73 18.71 9.48
C SER A 461 37.51 19.63 9.24
N ALA A 462 36.58 19.92 10.15
CA ALA A 462 36.55 20.28 11.57
C ALA A 462 36.64 21.80 11.85
N THR A 463 35.72 22.30 12.70
CA THR A 463 35.62 23.64 13.31
C THR A 463 35.45 24.89 12.41
N GLN A 464 34.23 25.43 12.34
CA GLN A 464 33.71 26.43 13.30
C GLN A 464 32.19 26.45 13.32
#